data_AF-A0A7C0YK49-F1
#
_entry.id   AF-A0A7C0YK49-F1
#
_cell.length_a   1.000
_cell.length_b   1.000
_cell.length_c   1.000
_cell.angle_alpha   90.00
_cell.angle_beta   90.00
_cell.angle_gamma   90.00
#
_symmetry.space_group_name_H-M   'P 1'
#
loop_
_entity.id
_entity.type
_entity.pdbx_description
1 polymer ?
#
loop_
_entity_poly.entity_id
_entity_poly.type
_entity_poly.pdbx_seq_one_letter_code
_entity_poly.pdbx_strand_id
1 'polypeptide(L)'
;MKINLSIFKEYDIRGIYPDEINSETAYEIGRAFAGLLKVKTKRKQAPRKPKYANGQEIAVGRDKRKSSKPLAESFIKGIIDSDTNV
;
A
#
# COMPACT_ATOMS: atom_id res chain seq x y z
N MET A 1 -14.25 6.68 -7.09
CA MET A 1 -13.67 7.78 -6.29
C MET A 1 -12.62 8.52 -7.12
N LYS A 2 -12.41 9.82 -6.89
CA LYS A 2 -11.34 10.61 -7.53
C LYS A 2 -10.23 10.85 -6.51
N ILE A 3 -9.01 10.35 -6.78
CA ILE A 3 -7.83 10.63 -5.97
C ILE A 3 -7.24 11.98 -6.41
N ASN A 4 -6.90 12.85 -5.46
CA ASN A 4 -6.20 14.10 -5.76
C ASN A 4 -4.76 13.79 -6.19
N LEU A 5 -4.46 13.89 -7.50
CA LEU A 5 -3.13 13.53 -8.02
C LEU A 5 -1.99 14.40 -7.47
N SER A 6 -2.28 15.58 -6.94
CA SER A 6 -1.24 16.43 -6.35
C SER A 6 -0.58 15.80 -5.13
N ILE A 7 -1.17 14.77 -4.49
CA ILE A 7 -0.55 14.07 -3.37
C ILE A 7 0.66 13.23 -3.78
N PHE A 8 0.77 12.84 -5.06
CA PHE A 8 1.92 12.10 -5.57
C PHE A 8 3.04 13.09 -5.89
N LYS A 9 4.03 13.15 -5.00
CA LYS A 9 5.20 14.02 -5.13
C LYS A 9 6.35 13.24 -5.79
N GLU A 10 7.47 13.93 -6.00
CA GLU A 10 8.64 13.35 -6.67
C GLU A 10 9.20 12.10 -5.97
N TYR A 11 9.12 12.05 -4.64
CA TYR A 11 9.75 10.98 -3.84
C TYR A 11 8.77 10.11 -3.08
N ASP A 12 7.55 10.60 -2.81
CA ASP A 12 6.60 9.99 -1.89
C ASP A 12 5.17 10.47 -2.13
N ILE A 13 4.23 9.95 -1.32
CA ILE A 13 2.84 10.38 -1.31
C ILE A 13 2.61 11.21 -0.05
N ARG A 14 2.23 12.49 -0.21
CA ARG A 14 2.02 13.43 0.89
C ARG A 14 0.87 14.40 0.59
N GLY A 15 0.06 14.67 1.60
CA GLY A 15 -1.07 15.60 1.54
C GLY A 15 -1.63 15.88 2.93
N ILE A 16 -2.49 16.88 3.02
CA ILE A 16 -3.18 17.31 4.23
C ILE A 16 -4.30 16.31 4.58
N TYR A 17 -4.34 15.87 5.83
CA TYR A 17 -5.42 15.04 6.36
C TYR A 17 -6.50 15.90 7.02
N PRO A 18 -7.82 15.65 6.79
CA PRO A 18 -8.38 14.58 5.96
C PRO A 18 -8.67 14.96 4.49
N ASP A 19 -8.38 16.20 4.09
CA ASP A 19 -8.89 16.78 2.84
C ASP A 19 -8.23 16.18 1.57
N GLU A 20 -6.92 16.03 1.58
CA GLU A 20 -6.15 15.51 0.44
C GLU A 20 -5.80 14.02 0.60
N ILE A 21 -5.56 13.58 1.84
CA ILE A 21 -5.34 12.18 2.21
C ILE A 21 -6.27 11.79 3.36
N ASN A 22 -7.01 10.71 3.19
CA ASN A 22 -7.92 10.11 4.17
C ASN A 22 -7.94 8.58 4.08
N SER A 23 -8.75 7.94 4.92
CA SER A 23 -8.90 6.48 4.99
C SER A 23 -9.20 5.83 3.63
N GLU A 24 -10.10 6.41 2.83
CA GLU A 24 -10.45 5.85 1.53
C GLU A 24 -9.27 5.93 0.55
N THR A 25 -8.58 7.08 0.48
CA THR A 25 -7.38 7.19 -0.36
C THR A 25 -6.27 6.24 0.11
N ALA A 26 -6.08 6.07 1.42
CA ALA A 26 -5.07 5.16 1.97
C ALA A 26 -5.36 3.70 1.62
N TYR A 27 -6.63 3.29 1.67
CA TYR A 27 -7.08 1.98 1.23
C TYR A 27 -6.75 1.72 -0.25
N GLU A 28 -7.10 2.65 -1.12
CA GLU A 28 -6.82 2.52 -2.56
C GLU A 28 -5.31 2.51 -2.87
N ILE A 29 -4.50 3.31 -2.16
CA ILE A 29 -3.04 3.26 -2.28
C ILE A 29 -2.51 1.90 -1.82
N GLY A 30 -3.02 1.35 -0.71
CA GLY A 30 -2.65 0.01 -0.23
C GLY A 30 -2.90 -1.07 -1.28
N ARG A 31 -4.08 -1.05 -1.90
CA ARG A 31 -4.43 -1.96 -3.00
C ARG A 31 -3.49 -1.81 -4.20
N ALA A 32 -3.26 -0.58 -4.64
CA ALA A 32 -2.39 -0.28 -5.77
C ALA A 32 -0.95 -0.72 -5.52
N PHE A 33 -0.44 -0.49 -4.30
CA PHE A 33 0.92 -0.84 -3.90
C PHE A 33 1.14 -2.35 -3.89
N ALA A 34 0.21 -3.11 -3.31
CA ALA A 34 0.24 -4.58 -3.34
C ALA A 34 0.22 -5.12 -4.78
N GLY A 35 -0.65 -4.57 -5.64
CA GLY A 35 -0.73 -4.93 -7.06
C GLY A 35 0.58 -4.66 -7.82
N LEU A 36 1.19 -3.49 -7.62
CA LEU A 36 2.46 -3.10 -8.24
C LEU A 36 3.58 -4.09 -7.87
N LEU A 37 3.66 -4.44 -6.59
CA LEU A 37 4.67 -5.34 -6.07
C LEU A 37 4.52 -6.77 -6.63
N LYS A 38 3.30 -7.30 -6.72
CA LYS A 38 3.03 -8.61 -7.34
C LYS A 38 3.53 -8.68 -8.80
N VAL A 39 3.31 -7.62 -9.58
CA VAL A 39 3.78 -7.54 -10.98
C VAL A 39 5.31 -7.55 -11.06
N LYS A 40 5.99 -6.78 -10.21
CA LYS A 40 7.46 -6.74 -10.17
C LYS A 40 8.06 -8.08 -9.77
N THR A 41 7.45 -8.80 -8.83
CA THR A 41 7.92 -10.11 -8.36
C THR A 41 7.74 -11.19 -9.43
N LYS A 42 6.61 -11.22 -10.16
CA LYS A 42 6.39 -12.17 -11.27
C LYS A 42 7.43 -12.02 -12.38
N ARG A 43 7.87 -10.80 -12.68
CA ARG A 43 8.90 -10.51 -13.69
C ARG A 43 10.31 -10.97 -13.31
N LYS A 44 10.58 -11.28 -12.03
CA LYS A 44 11.91 -11.66 -11.51
C LYS A 44 12.08 -13.17 -11.23
N GLN A 45 11.10 -14.02 -11.55
CA GLN A 45 11.17 -15.44 -11.20
C GLN A 45 12.15 -16.23 -12.09
N ALA A 46 13.33 -16.49 -11.53
CA ALA A 46 14.29 -17.54 -11.85
C ALA A 46 13.79 -18.93 -11.36
N PRO A 47 14.37 -20.07 -11.81
CA PRO A 47 13.76 -21.41 -11.72
C PRO A 47 13.69 -22.06 -10.32
N ARG A 48 13.91 -21.32 -9.23
CA ARG A 48 13.77 -21.83 -7.86
C ARG A 48 12.71 -21.03 -7.12
N LYS A 49 11.47 -21.53 -7.13
CA LYS A 49 10.41 -21.01 -6.26
C LYS A 49 10.55 -21.61 -4.85
N PRO A 50 10.77 -20.81 -3.80
CA PRO A 50 10.58 -21.30 -2.43
C PRO A 50 9.09 -21.64 -2.19
N LYS A 51 8.84 -22.56 -1.27
CA LYS A 51 7.51 -23.14 -0.94
C LYS A 51 6.46 -22.10 -0.48
N TYR A 52 6.87 -20.86 -0.22
CA TYR A 52 6.03 -19.71 0.11
C TYR A 52 5.79 -18.74 -1.07
N ALA A 53 6.10 -19.13 -2.31
CA ALA A 53 6.06 -18.27 -3.51
C ALA A 53 4.66 -17.75 -3.93
N ASN A 54 3.66 -17.89 -3.05
CA ASN A 54 2.34 -17.25 -3.14
C ASN A 54 2.22 -16.01 -2.23
N GLY A 55 3.07 -15.88 -1.20
CA GLY A 55 2.94 -14.89 -0.13
C GLY A 55 3.99 -13.79 -0.21
N GLN A 56 3.62 -12.67 -0.82
CA GLN A 56 4.34 -11.41 -0.64
C GLN A 56 3.88 -10.80 0.69
N GLU A 57 4.83 -10.45 1.55
CA GLU A 57 4.59 -9.81 2.84
C GLU A 57 5.08 -8.36 2.78
N ILE A 58 4.26 -7.43 3.27
CA ILE A 58 4.54 -6.00 3.24
C ILE A 58 4.55 -5.47 4.66
N ALA A 59 5.74 -5.23 5.20
CA ALA A 59 5.87 -4.57 6.50
C ALA A 59 5.26 -3.15 6.46
N VAL A 60 4.40 -2.82 7.42
CA VAL A 60 3.79 -1.50 7.57
C VAL A 60 4.22 -0.84 8.87
N GLY A 61 4.80 0.34 8.76
CA GLY A 61 5.16 1.20 9.89
C GLY A 61 4.40 2.52 9.86
N ARG A 62 4.23 3.16 11.02
CA ARG A 62 3.62 4.49 11.13
C ARG A 62 4.27 5.32 12.23
N ASP A 63 4.21 6.64 12.11
CA ASP A 63 4.64 7.56 13.16
C ASP A 63 3.53 7.84 14.21
N LYS A 64 3.77 8.83 15.08
CA LYS A 64 2.85 9.24 16.17
C LYS A 64 1.85 10.35 15.80
N ARG A 65 1.63 10.71 14.53
CA ARG A 65 0.59 11.70 14.18
C ARG A 65 -0.81 11.19 14.52
N LYS A 66 -1.73 12.12 14.78
CA LYS A 66 -3.13 11.80 15.08
C LYS A 66 -3.81 11.01 13.96
N SER A 67 -3.48 11.32 12.70
CA SER A 67 -4.00 10.63 11.51
C SER A 67 -3.35 9.26 11.25
N SER A 68 -2.23 8.94 11.89
CA SER A 68 -1.43 7.76 11.52
C SER A 68 -2.13 6.44 11.78
N LYS A 69 -2.89 6.33 12.87
CA LYS A 69 -3.66 5.11 13.17
C LYS A 69 -4.72 4.81 12.09
N PRO A 70 -5.69 5.71 11.81
CA PRO A 70 -6.72 5.42 10.82
C PRO A 70 -6.16 5.24 9.40
N LEU A 71 -5.12 5.99 9.02
CA LEU A 71 -4.51 5.83 7.70
C LEU A 71 -3.79 4.48 7.55
N ALA A 72 -3.03 4.05 8.57
CA ALA A 72 -2.35 2.77 8.54
C ALA A 72 -3.34 1.60 8.51
N GLU A 73 -4.41 1.64 9.31
CA GLU A 73 -5.45 0.62 9.33
C GLU A 73 -6.12 0.47 7.96
N SER A 74 -6.49 1.59 7.31
CA SER A 74 -7.07 1.56 5.97
C SER A 74 -6.09 1.07 4.90
N PHE A 75 -4.82 1.50 4.96
CA PHE A 75 -3.77 1.03 4.05
C PHE A 75 -3.53 -0.48 4.17
N ILE A 76 -3.43 -0.99 5.41
CA ILE A 76 -3.30 -2.43 5.71
C ILE A 76 -4.48 -3.21 5.15
N LYS A 77 -5.71 -2.72 5.38
CA LYS A 77 -6.91 -3.33 4.81
C LYS A 77 -6.83 -3.42 3.28
N GLY A 78 -6.34 -2.37 2.62
CA GLY A 78 -6.15 -2.37 1.17
C GLY A 78 -5.14 -3.42 0.67
N ILE A 79 -4.07 -3.65 1.43
CA ILE A 79 -3.10 -4.71 1.14
C ILE A 79 -3.73 -6.09 1.32
N ILE A 80 -4.40 -6.34 2.44
CA ILE A 80 -5.01 -7.63 2.77
C ILE A 80 -6.11 -8.00 1.77
N ASP A 81 -6.99 -7.06 1.42
CA ASP A 81 -8.05 -7.26 0.42
C ASP A 81 -7.48 -7.49 -0.99
N SER A 82 -6.19 -7.21 -1.19
CA SER A 82 -5.45 -7.53 -2.41
C SER A 82 -4.70 -8.87 -2.33
N ASP A 83 -5.06 -9.76 -1.40
CA ASP A 83 -4.50 -11.11 -1.22
C ASP A 83 -2.98 -11.06 -0.97
N THR A 84 -2.56 -10.19 -0.06
CA THR A 84 -1.15 -9.94 0.29
C THR A 84 -1.01 -9.85 1.81
N ASN A 85 0.04 -10.45 2.39
CA ASN A 85 0.25 -10.41 3.83
C ASN A 85 0.86 -9.08 4.26
N VAL A 86 0.64 -8.68 5.52
CA VAL A 86 1.24 -7.52 6.17
C VAL A 86 2.04 -7.95 7.39
#